data_AF-A0A7J8WU46-F1
#
_entry.id   AF-A0A7J8WU46-F1
#
_cell.length_a   1.000
_cell.length_b   1.000
_cell.length_c   1.000
_cell.angle_alpha   90.00
_cell.angle_beta   90.00
_cell.angle_gamma   90.00
#
_symmetry.space_group_name_H-M   'P 1'
#
loop_
_entity.id
_entity.type
_entity.pdbx_description
1 polymer ?
#
loop_
_entity_poly.entity_id
_entity_poly.type
_entity_poly.pdbx_seq_one_letter_code
_entity_poly.pdbx_strand_id
1 'polypeptide(L)'
;MVLNPAKREKKSQYDQKLCRLLDEYTQVLVVAADNVGSTQMQNIRKGLRGDSIILMGKNTMMKRSIRLHAERTGNDAFKNLLPLLVGNVGFIFTKGDLKEVREEIAKYKVGAPARVGLVAPIDVIVPPGNTGLDPSQTSFFQVLNIPTKINKGTVEIVTAVELIRKGEKVGSSEAALLSKLGIRPFSYGLVVVSVYDNGTVFSPEVLDLTEDDLMEKFRSWLSNVTSLSLAVSFPTLAAAPHMFINAYKTALSLAVATEYTFPQAEKIKEYLKDPTKFAVAVGGDAAAPATSAKEEKAEQSEPAKEEEEESDEDLVAVGIKLLTIASSVGRNSGRIAKSSPCHSHPQGVAVLKQTKPAHRPGMPCLWKCVSNFLS
;
A
#
# COMPACT_ATOMS: atom_id res chain seq x y z
N MET A 1 13.63 29.22 45.37
CA MET A 1 12.69 28.08 45.25
C MET A 1 13.42 26.81 45.68
N VAL A 2 13.15 26.29 46.87
CA VAL A 2 13.82 25.09 47.39
C VAL A 2 13.32 23.88 46.59
N LEU A 3 14.16 23.37 45.69
CA LEU A 3 13.90 22.13 44.98
C LEU A 3 13.97 20.98 45.98
N ASN A 4 12.80 20.43 46.33
CA ASN A 4 12.66 19.27 47.20
C ASN A 4 13.64 18.15 46.76
N PRO A 5 14.59 17.71 47.61
CA PRO A 5 15.72 16.85 47.21
C PRO A 5 15.27 15.55 46.55
N ALA A 6 14.21 14.94 47.06
CA ALA A 6 13.60 13.74 46.48
C ALA A 6 13.14 13.92 45.01
N LYS A 7 12.71 15.13 44.62
CA LYS A 7 12.34 15.42 43.22
C LYS A 7 13.56 15.54 42.32
N ARG A 8 14.70 15.99 42.86
CA ARG A 8 15.97 16.09 42.12
C ARG A 8 16.55 14.70 41.88
N GLU A 9 16.54 13.85 42.90
CA GLU A 9 16.98 12.45 42.81
C GLU A 9 16.17 11.67 41.78
N LYS A 10 14.84 11.77 41.79
CA LYS A 10 13.97 11.11 40.78
C LYS A 10 14.30 11.54 39.35
N LYS A 11 14.63 12.82 39.14
CA LYS A 11 15.05 13.32 37.82
C LYS A 11 16.41 12.75 37.41
N SER A 12 17.35 12.64 38.34
CA SER A 12 18.65 12.03 38.10
C SER A 12 18.54 10.53 37.80
N GLN A 13 17.70 9.81 38.54
CA GLN A 13 17.44 8.39 38.30
C GLN A 13 16.78 8.15 36.94
N TYR A 14 15.83 9.01 36.55
CA TYR A 14 15.22 8.96 35.22
C TYR A 14 16.24 9.21 34.11
N ASP A 15 17.10 10.22 34.27
CA ASP A 15 18.17 10.56 33.32
C ASP A 15 19.13 9.37 33.14
N GLN A 16 19.60 8.79 34.24
CA GLN A 16 20.44 7.60 34.22
C GLN A 16 19.76 6.41 33.55
N LYS A 17 18.47 6.19 33.82
CA LYS A 17 17.71 5.10 33.19
C LYS A 17 17.57 5.30 31.68
N LEU A 18 17.31 6.53 31.24
CA LEU A 18 17.18 6.84 29.82
C LEU A 18 18.52 6.67 29.10
N CYS A 19 19.63 7.17 29.65
CA CYS A 19 20.95 6.98 29.06
C CYS A 19 21.33 5.50 28.94
N ARG A 20 21.10 4.69 30.00
CA ARG A 20 21.33 3.24 29.94
C ARG A 20 20.57 2.57 28.80
N LEU A 21 19.30 2.92 28.61
CA LEU A 21 18.47 2.37 27.53
C LEU A 21 18.92 2.84 26.14
N LEU A 22 19.45 4.07 26.01
CA LEU A 22 20.03 4.54 24.74
C LEU A 22 21.34 3.84 24.38
N ASP A 23 22.12 3.43 25.39
CA ASP A 23 23.37 2.69 25.18
C ASP A 23 23.11 1.20 24.89
N GLU A 24 22.11 0.60 25.54
CA GLU A 24 21.79 -0.83 25.41
C GLU A 24 21.04 -1.18 24.12
N TYR A 25 20.31 -0.24 23.53
CA TYR A 25 19.40 -0.48 22.41
C TYR A 25 19.73 0.44 21.23
N THR A 26 19.91 -0.17 20.05
CA THR A 26 20.15 0.54 18.79
C THR A 26 18.87 1.06 18.15
N GLN A 27 17.75 0.37 18.41
CA GLN A 27 16.44 0.64 17.83
C GLN A 27 15.48 1.26 18.85
N VAL A 28 14.83 2.34 18.44
CA VAL A 28 13.88 3.08 19.27
C VAL A 28 12.64 3.44 18.46
N LEU A 29 11.47 3.00 18.90
CA LEU A 29 10.20 3.46 18.33
C LEU A 29 9.71 4.67 19.12
N VAL A 30 9.36 5.73 18.41
CA VAL A 30 8.70 6.92 18.94
C VAL A 30 7.21 6.73 18.81
N VAL A 31 6.51 6.74 19.93
CA VAL A 31 5.10 6.33 19.99
C VAL A 31 4.26 7.42 20.65
N ALA A 32 3.13 7.76 20.03
CA ALA A 32 2.12 8.63 20.59
C ALA A 32 1.11 7.82 21.42
N ALA A 33 0.83 8.29 22.62
CA ALA A 33 -0.04 7.63 23.60
C ALA A 33 -1.32 8.44 23.87
N ASP A 34 -2.01 8.86 22.82
CA ASP A 34 -3.24 9.67 22.96
C ASP A 34 -4.45 8.81 23.34
N ASN A 35 -5.18 9.25 24.36
CA ASN A 35 -6.37 8.56 24.89
C ASN A 35 -6.14 7.11 25.36
N VAL A 36 -4.88 6.75 25.68
CA VAL A 36 -4.53 5.40 26.15
C VAL A 36 -4.74 5.29 27.67
N GLY A 37 -5.50 4.27 28.08
CA GLY A 37 -5.77 4.00 29.50
C GLY A 37 -4.56 3.42 30.23
N SER A 38 -4.50 3.58 31.56
CA SER A 38 -3.44 3.00 32.39
C SER A 38 -3.41 1.46 32.34
N THR A 39 -4.58 0.82 32.34
CA THR A 39 -4.74 -0.64 32.20
C THR A 39 -4.28 -1.12 30.83
N GLN A 40 -4.59 -0.38 29.77
CA GLN A 40 -4.12 -0.66 28.41
C GLN A 40 -2.59 -0.58 28.34
N MET A 41 -1.98 0.48 28.88
CA MET A 41 -0.52 0.59 28.95
C MET A 41 0.12 -0.56 29.74
N GLN A 42 -0.51 -1.03 30.82
CA GLN A 42 -0.01 -2.17 31.58
C GLN A 42 -0.09 -3.48 30.78
N ASN A 43 -1.16 -3.69 30.02
CA ASN A 43 -1.29 -4.85 29.15
C ASN A 43 -0.27 -4.83 28.01
N ILE A 44 -0.04 -3.67 27.40
CA ILE A 44 0.99 -3.53 26.35
C ILE A 44 2.38 -3.75 26.94
N ARG A 45 2.66 -3.22 28.15
CA ARG A 45 3.91 -3.51 28.87
C ARG A 45 4.08 -4.99 29.22
N LYS A 46 3.00 -5.77 29.37
CA LYS A 46 3.05 -7.22 29.62
C LYS A 46 3.33 -7.98 28.33
N GLY A 47 2.68 -7.60 27.23
CA GLY A 47 2.89 -8.20 25.91
C GLY A 47 4.32 -8.01 25.42
N LEU A 48 4.85 -6.79 25.56
CA LEU A 48 6.20 -6.44 25.13
C LEU A 48 7.31 -6.92 26.09
N ARG A 49 7.01 -7.71 27.14
CA ARG A 49 8.05 -8.16 28.08
C ARG A 49 8.97 -9.18 27.41
N GLY A 50 10.28 -8.92 27.51
CA GLY A 50 11.32 -9.78 26.96
C GLY A 50 12.13 -8.97 25.96
N ASP A 51 11.47 -8.59 24.87
CA ASP A 51 12.14 -7.99 23.71
C ASP A 51 12.17 -6.46 23.78
N SER A 52 11.18 -5.86 24.46
CA SER A 52 10.93 -4.43 24.42
C SER A 52 10.69 -3.77 25.79
N ILE A 53 11.17 -2.53 25.96
CA ILE A 53 10.97 -1.73 27.17
C ILE A 53 10.33 -0.39 26.81
N ILE A 54 9.18 -0.10 27.42
CA ILE A 54 8.48 1.18 27.25
C ILE A 54 8.91 2.19 28.32
N LEU A 55 9.46 3.31 27.87
CA LEU A 55 9.79 4.47 28.70
C LEU A 55 8.94 5.68 28.30
N MET A 56 8.07 6.10 29.20
CA MET A 56 7.34 7.38 29.08
C MET A 56 8.05 8.44 29.91
N GLY A 57 7.98 9.71 29.49
CA GLY A 57 8.58 10.81 30.23
C GLY A 57 8.08 12.18 29.80
N LYS A 58 8.53 13.21 30.52
CA LYS A 58 8.25 14.60 30.14
C LYS A 58 9.18 15.02 29.01
N ASN A 59 8.64 15.54 27.91
CA ASN A 59 9.41 15.86 26.70
C ASN A 59 10.60 16.78 26.98
N THR A 60 10.45 17.79 27.86
CA THR A 60 11.54 18.70 28.22
C THR A 60 12.70 17.99 28.91
N MET A 61 12.42 16.98 29.73
CA MET A 61 13.44 16.17 30.38
C MET A 61 14.12 15.25 29.37
N MET A 62 13.35 14.52 28.57
CA MET A 62 13.89 13.62 27.55
C MET A 62 14.78 14.36 26.54
N LYS A 63 14.35 15.53 26.06
CA LYS A 63 15.15 16.38 25.17
C LYS A 63 16.47 16.82 25.80
N ARG A 64 16.47 17.14 27.10
CA ARG A 64 17.69 17.51 27.83
C ARG A 64 18.64 16.31 27.97
N SER A 65 18.11 15.17 28.40
CA SER A 65 18.87 13.93 28.59
C SER A 65 19.55 13.49 27.31
N ILE A 66 18.81 13.47 26.19
CA ILE A 66 19.35 13.11 24.87
C ILE A 66 20.45 14.07 24.41
N ARG A 67 20.30 15.38 24.62
CA ARG A 67 21.34 16.37 24.28
C ARG A 67 22.63 16.13 25.07
N LEU A 68 22.50 15.99 26.39
CA LEU A 68 23.65 15.72 27.27
C LEU A 68 24.31 14.38 26.94
N HIS A 69 23.52 13.38 26.56
CA HIS A 69 24.03 12.08 26.13
C HIS A 69 24.81 12.18 24.81
N ALA A 70 24.24 12.87 23.80
CA ALA A 70 24.90 13.10 22.52
C ALA A 70 26.22 13.87 22.70
N GLU A 71 26.27 14.87 23.59
CA GLU A 71 27.50 15.60 23.94
C GLU A 71 28.56 14.72 24.62
N ARG A 72 28.16 13.75 25.44
CA ARG A 72 29.06 12.83 26.16
C ARG A 72 29.62 11.72 25.27
N THR A 73 28.75 11.12 24.46
CA THR A 73 29.10 9.97 23.61
C THR A 73 29.66 10.44 22.26
N GLY A 74 29.49 11.72 21.90
CA GLY A 74 29.92 12.27 20.62
C GLY A 74 29.09 11.81 19.42
N ASN A 75 27.99 11.09 19.66
CA ASN A 75 27.12 10.57 18.61
C ASN A 75 25.98 11.55 18.34
N ASP A 76 26.12 12.31 17.25
CA ASP A 76 25.14 13.31 16.82
C ASP A 76 23.84 12.71 16.31
N ALA A 77 23.81 11.41 16.02
CA ALA A 77 22.65 10.77 15.41
C ALA A 77 21.42 10.77 16.33
N PHE A 78 21.62 10.76 17.66
CA PHE A 78 20.52 10.90 18.62
C PHE A 78 19.84 12.28 18.58
N LYS A 79 20.47 13.31 18.02
CA LYS A 79 19.86 14.63 17.86
C LYS A 79 18.63 14.59 16.93
N ASN A 80 18.56 13.61 16.03
CA ASN A 80 17.44 13.39 15.12
C ASN A 80 16.14 13.03 15.86
N LEU A 81 16.21 12.56 17.12
CA LEU A 81 15.05 12.27 17.96
C LEU A 81 14.40 13.52 18.60
N LEU A 82 15.15 14.62 18.72
CA LEU A 82 14.69 15.86 19.37
C LEU A 82 13.45 16.50 18.71
N PRO A 83 13.35 16.62 17.37
CA PRO A 83 12.16 17.18 16.74
C PRO A 83 10.91 16.32 16.92
N LEU A 84 11.05 15.00 17.07
CA LEU A 84 9.94 14.05 17.15
C LEU A 84 9.23 14.06 18.52
N LEU A 85 9.87 14.61 19.55
CA LEU A 85 9.34 14.69 20.91
C LEU A 85 8.34 15.86 21.09
N VAL A 86 7.19 15.78 20.43
CA VAL A 86 6.09 16.76 20.50
C VAL A 86 4.77 16.05 20.82
N GLY A 87 4.00 16.57 21.78
CA GLY A 87 2.76 15.94 22.24
C GLY A 87 2.97 14.88 23.33
N ASN A 88 2.01 13.96 23.48
CA ASN A 88 2.09 12.87 24.45
C ASN A 88 2.85 11.68 23.87
N VAL A 89 4.18 11.77 23.90
CA VAL A 89 5.09 10.83 23.23
C VAL A 89 5.90 10.05 24.25
N GLY A 90 6.20 8.79 23.92
CA GLY A 90 7.16 7.95 24.64
C GLY A 90 8.04 7.16 23.70
N PHE A 91 9.00 6.45 24.30
CA PHE A 91 9.93 5.58 23.61
C PHE A 91 9.65 4.12 23.93
N ILE A 92 9.75 3.28 22.90
CA ILE A 92 9.83 1.83 23.04
C ILE A 92 11.21 1.43 22.53
N PHE A 93 12.03 0.90 23.42
CA PHE A 93 13.34 0.35 23.11
C PHE A 93 13.15 -1.12 22.77
N THR A 94 13.66 -1.57 21.63
CA THR A 94 13.51 -2.96 21.16
C THR A 94 14.84 -3.53 20.73
N LYS A 95 15.06 -4.83 20.99
CA LYS A 95 16.13 -5.64 20.38
C LYS A 95 15.61 -6.53 19.24
N GLY A 96 14.31 -6.79 19.20
CA GLY A 96 13.67 -7.57 18.15
C GLY A 96 13.22 -6.72 16.97
N ASP A 97 12.61 -7.37 15.98
CA ASP A 97 12.25 -6.75 14.71
C ASP A 97 11.17 -5.67 14.85
N LEU A 98 11.39 -4.55 14.14
CA LEU A 98 10.51 -3.38 14.16
C LEU A 98 9.08 -3.70 13.69
N LYS A 99 8.93 -4.67 12.79
CA LYS A 99 7.63 -5.11 12.24
C LYS A 99 6.84 -5.88 13.30
N GLU A 100 7.45 -6.83 13.98
CA GLU A 100 6.80 -7.64 15.02
C GLU A 100 6.30 -6.76 16.17
N VAL A 101 7.15 -5.86 16.66
CA VAL A 101 6.77 -4.92 17.74
C VAL A 101 5.57 -4.05 17.33
N ARG A 102 5.52 -3.61 16.06
CA ARG A 102 4.39 -2.83 15.54
C ARG A 102 3.11 -3.66 15.50
N GLU A 103 3.18 -4.89 15.02
CA GLU A 103 2.05 -5.81 14.98
C GLU A 103 1.53 -6.13 16.39
N GLU A 104 2.43 -6.36 17.34
CA GLU A 104 2.06 -6.58 18.74
C GLU A 104 1.35 -5.37 19.34
N ILE A 105 1.86 -4.16 19.11
CA ILE A 105 1.19 -2.93 19.55
C ILE A 105 -0.19 -2.81 18.91
N ALA A 106 -0.32 -3.17 17.63
CA ALA A 106 -1.59 -3.09 16.89
C ALA A 106 -2.66 -4.07 17.42
N LYS A 107 -2.25 -5.22 17.99
CA LYS A 107 -3.18 -6.19 18.63
C LYS A 107 -3.88 -5.58 19.86
N TYR A 108 -3.21 -4.69 20.59
CA TYR A 108 -3.73 -4.10 21.83
C TYR A 108 -4.51 -2.78 21.62
N LYS A 109 -5.30 -2.71 20.55
CA LYS A 109 -6.25 -1.61 20.33
C LYS A 109 -7.50 -1.82 21.18
N VAL A 110 -7.88 -0.81 21.95
CA VAL A 110 -9.06 -0.85 22.82
C VAL A 110 -10.14 0.02 22.21
N GLY A 111 -11.33 -0.57 22.02
CA GLY A 111 -12.51 0.18 21.62
C GLY A 111 -12.86 1.24 22.68
N ALA A 112 -13.17 2.44 22.23
CA ALA A 112 -13.50 3.58 23.06
C ALA A 112 -14.84 4.19 22.63
N PRO A 113 -15.66 4.61 23.60
CA PRO A 113 -16.88 5.33 23.29
C PRO A 113 -16.55 6.70 22.69
N ALA A 114 -17.42 7.16 21.79
CA ALA A 114 -17.33 8.51 21.25
C ALA A 114 -17.58 9.54 22.37
N ARG A 115 -16.67 10.50 22.54
CA ARG A 115 -16.79 11.56 23.54
C ARG A 115 -17.28 12.84 22.87
N VAL A 116 -18.16 13.56 23.55
CA VAL A 116 -18.76 14.81 23.06
C VAL A 116 -17.66 15.83 22.75
N GLY A 117 -17.76 16.48 21.58
CA GLY A 117 -16.86 17.54 21.14
C GLY A 117 -15.51 17.07 20.58
N LEU A 118 -15.21 15.76 20.60
CA LEU A 118 -14.06 15.20 19.92
C LEU A 118 -14.31 15.15 18.40
N VAL A 119 -13.25 15.32 17.60
CA VAL A 119 -13.32 15.11 16.15
C VAL A 119 -13.27 13.61 15.85
N ALA A 120 -14.19 13.12 15.03
CA ALA A 120 -14.26 11.72 14.65
C ALA A 120 -13.12 11.34 13.68
N PRO A 121 -12.27 10.36 14.01
CA PRO A 121 -11.23 9.87 13.11
C PRO A 121 -11.75 8.90 12.03
N ILE A 122 -12.91 8.27 12.27
CA ILE A 122 -13.54 7.28 11.38
C ILE A 122 -15.04 7.59 11.30
N ASP A 123 -15.65 7.26 10.17
CA ASP A 123 -17.09 7.38 9.95
C ASP A 123 -17.84 6.38 10.84
N VAL A 124 -18.89 6.84 11.53
CA VAL A 124 -19.64 6.01 12.47
C VAL A 124 -20.97 5.61 11.87
N ILE A 125 -21.14 4.31 11.62
CA ILE A 125 -22.34 3.72 11.03
C ILE A 125 -23.05 2.88 12.10
N VAL A 126 -24.36 3.07 12.24
CA VAL A 126 -25.18 2.22 13.11
C VAL A 126 -25.82 1.11 12.27
N PRO A 127 -25.60 -0.17 12.62
CA PRO A 127 -26.16 -1.30 11.89
C PRO A 127 -27.68 -1.43 12.13
N PRO A 128 -28.43 -2.00 11.17
CA PRO A 128 -29.83 -2.35 11.39
C PRO A 128 -29.93 -3.53 12.37
N GLY A 129 -30.98 -3.53 13.19
CA GLY A 129 -31.20 -4.57 14.19
C GLY A 129 -31.89 -4.08 15.45
N ASN A 130 -32.19 -5.03 16.35
CA ASN A 130 -32.85 -4.72 17.61
C ASN A 130 -31.87 -4.06 18.59
N THR A 131 -32.27 -2.92 19.14
CA THR A 131 -31.44 -2.14 20.07
C THR A 131 -31.58 -2.60 21.51
N GLY A 132 -32.64 -3.34 21.85
CA GLY A 132 -32.95 -3.75 23.22
C GLY A 132 -33.39 -2.60 24.14
N LEU A 133 -33.61 -1.40 23.59
CA LEU A 133 -34.10 -0.24 24.34
C LEU A 133 -35.62 -0.21 24.43
N ASP A 134 -36.12 0.34 25.53
CA ASP A 134 -37.54 0.56 25.79
C ASP A 134 -38.15 1.55 24.78
N PRO A 135 -39.43 1.39 24.40
CA PRO A 135 -40.10 2.25 23.42
C PRO A 135 -40.25 3.69 23.88
N SER A 136 -40.13 3.96 25.19
CA SER A 136 -40.11 5.32 25.77
C SER A 136 -38.91 6.15 25.30
N GLN A 137 -37.81 5.50 24.90
CA GLN A 137 -36.57 6.16 24.47
C GLN A 137 -36.48 6.34 22.94
N THR A 138 -37.59 6.15 22.21
CA THR A 138 -37.66 6.36 20.75
C THR A 138 -37.37 7.80 20.32
N SER A 139 -37.60 8.78 21.20
CA SER A 139 -37.34 10.19 20.93
C SER A 139 -35.88 10.49 20.55
N PHE A 140 -34.90 9.75 21.11
CA PHE A 140 -33.48 9.94 20.77
C PHE A 140 -33.16 9.59 19.31
N PHE A 141 -33.81 8.56 18.77
CA PHE A 141 -33.62 8.11 17.39
C PHE A 141 -34.27 9.08 16.39
N GLN A 142 -35.42 9.65 16.76
CA GLN A 142 -36.13 10.63 15.95
C GLN A 142 -35.33 11.93 15.79
N VAL A 143 -34.71 12.42 16.87
CA VAL A 143 -33.88 13.64 16.83
C VAL A 143 -32.68 13.49 15.88
N LEU A 144 -32.15 12.27 15.76
CA LEU A 144 -30.99 11.95 14.89
C LEU A 144 -31.42 11.46 13.50
N ASN A 145 -32.70 11.56 13.15
CA ASN A 145 -33.26 11.11 11.88
C ASN A 145 -32.98 9.64 11.55
N ILE A 146 -32.90 8.77 12.57
CA ILE A 146 -32.71 7.33 12.39
C ILE A 146 -34.10 6.67 12.26
N PRO A 147 -34.41 5.98 11.14
CA PRO A 147 -35.68 5.31 10.97
C PRO A 147 -35.73 4.04 11.83
N THR A 148 -36.59 4.07 12.86
CA THR A 148 -36.80 2.96 13.79
C THR A 148 -38.26 2.49 13.78
N LYS A 149 -38.46 1.19 14.01
CA LYS A 149 -39.77 0.56 14.15
C LYS A 149 -39.86 -0.14 15.50
N ILE A 150 -41.01 -0.05 16.18
CA ILE A 150 -41.25 -0.78 17.42
C ILE A 150 -41.69 -2.20 17.07
N ASN A 151 -40.87 -3.19 17.42
CA ASN A 151 -41.16 -4.60 17.22
C ASN A 151 -41.08 -5.32 18.58
N LYS A 152 -42.15 -6.03 18.95
CA LYS A 152 -42.24 -6.83 20.19
C LYS A 152 -41.88 -6.08 21.48
N GLY A 153 -42.23 -4.79 21.57
CA GLY A 153 -41.97 -3.97 22.76
C GLY A 153 -40.55 -3.43 22.87
N THR A 154 -39.70 -3.59 21.85
CA THR A 154 -38.35 -3.02 21.75
C THR A 154 -38.17 -2.19 20.48
N VAL A 155 -37.24 -1.24 20.48
CA VAL A 155 -36.94 -0.39 19.31
C VAL A 155 -35.97 -1.10 18.37
N GLU A 156 -36.34 -1.25 17.10
CA GLU A 156 -35.52 -1.86 16.04
C GLU A 156 -35.16 -0.84 14.96
N ILE A 157 -33.88 -0.81 14.54
CA ILE A 157 -33.39 0.06 13.46
C ILE A 157 -33.63 -0.63 12.12
N VAL A 158 -34.33 0.04 11.20
CA VAL A 158 -34.75 -0.54 9.92
C VAL A 158 -33.60 -0.55 8.90
N THR A 159 -32.86 0.55 8.81
CA THR A 159 -31.79 0.74 7.83
C THR A 159 -30.51 1.22 8.51
N ALA A 160 -29.35 0.84 7.96
CA ALA A 160 -28.08 1.41 8.39
C ALA A 160 -28.06 2.91 8.08
N VAL A 161 -27.66 3.73 9.04
CA VAL A 161 -27.49 5.19 8.88
C VAL A 161 -26.11 5.60 9.39
N GLU A 162 -25.43 6.42 8.61
CA GLU A 162 -24.18 7.07 9.00
C GLU A 162 -24.52 8.24 9.94
N LEU A 163 -24.04 8.19 11.18
CA LEU A 163 -24.30 9.24 12.16
C LEU A 163 -23.28 10.37 12.08
N ILE A 164 -22.01 10.02 11.90
CA ILE A 164 -20.90 10.96 12.01
C ILE A 164 -19.93 10.70 10.87
N ARG A 165 -19.56 11.75 10.15
CA ARG A 165 -18.50 11.70 9.14
C ARG A 165 -17.13 11.99 9.75
N LYS A 166 -16.07 11.48 9.12
CA LYS A 166 -14.68 11.81 9.44
C LYS A 166 -14.48 13.32 9.45
N GLY A 167 -13.89 13.83 10.53
CA GLY A 167 -13.62 15.25 10.70
C GLY A 167 -14.75 16.06 11.36
N GLU A 168 -15.93 15.47 11.56
CA GLU A 168 -17.02 16.12 12.28
C GLU A 168 -16.87 15.98 13.80
N LYS A 169 -17.39 16.96 14.55
CA LYS A 169 -17.38 16.92 16.01
C LYS A 169 -18.57 16.11 16.51
N VAL A 170 -18.30 15.15 17.39
CA VAL A 170 -19.33 14.29 17.98
C VAL A 170 -20.32 15.12 18.80
N GLY A 171 -21.61 15.02 18.45
CA GLY A 171 -22.71 15.64 19.20
C GLY A 171 -23.01 14.93 20.53
N SER A 172 -23.65 15.63 21.46
CA SER A 172 -24.03 15.06 22.77
C SER A 172 -25.04 13.90 22.61
N SER A 173 -26.04 14.08 21.74
CA SER A 173 -27.08 13.08 21.46
C SER A 173 -26.53 11.82 20.79
N GLU A 174 -25.58 11.97 19.85
CA GLU A 174 -24.93 10.86 19.14
C GLU A 174 -24.07 10.01 20.09
N ALA A 175 -23.24 10.66 20.90
CA ALA A 175 -22.39 9.97 21.88
C ALA A 175 -23.22 9.18 22.91
N ALA A 176 -24.33 9.77 23.38
CA ALA A 176 -25.23 9.12 24.32
C ALA A 176 -25.91 7.89 23.67
N LEU A 177 -26.37 8.01 22.42
CA LEU A 177 -26.97 6.90 21.69
C LEU A 177 -25.96 5.77 21.48
N LEU A 178 -24.75 6.07 20.99
CA LEU A 178 -23.71 5.06 20.77
C LEU A 178 -23.32 4.34 22.06
N SER A 179 -23.27 5.07 23.18
CA SER A 179 -23.01 4.50 24.51
C SER A 179 -24.13 3.56 24.97
N LYS A 180 -25.40 3.91 24.70
CA LYS A 180 -26.56 3.06 25.01
C LYS A 180 -26.63 1.80 24.14
N LEU A 181 -26.28 1.91 22.86
CA LEU A 181 -26.18 0.78 21.95
C LEU A 181 -24.96 -0.13 22.23
N GLY A 182 -24.06 0.28 23.13
CA GLY A 182 -22.82 -0.44 23.41
C GLY A 182 -21.81 -0.40 22.26
N ILE A 183 -22.04 0.45 21.25
CA ILE A 183 -21.16 0.57 20.08
C ILE A 183 -19.99 1.48 20.46
N ARG A 184 -18.77 0.98 20.28
CA ARG A 184 -17.52 1.69 20.57
C ARG A 184 -16.79 1.93 19.25
N PRO A 185 -17.12 3.01 18.52
CA PRO A 185 -16.71 3.16 17.13
C PRO A 185 -15.23 3.52 16.96
N PHE A 186 -14.61 4.14 17.96
CA PHE A 186 -13.21 4.54 17.89
C PHE A 186 -12.36 3.48 18.56
N SER A 187 -11.22 3.16 17.97
CA SER A 187 -10.19 2.34 18.63
C SER A 187 -9.00 3.22 18.92
N TYR A 188 -8.60 3.29 20.19
CA TYR A 188 -7.36 3.96 20.59
C TYR A 188 -6.32 2.92 20.97
N GLY A 189 -5.08 3.21 20.59
CA GLY A 189 -3.91 2.39 20.85
C GLY A 189 -2.67 3.27 20.84
N LEU A 190 -1.55 2.66 21.18
CA LEU A 190 -0.25 3.26 20.95
C LEU A 190 -0.03 3.35 19.44
N VAL A 191 0.22 4.57 18.93
CA VAL A 191 0.46 4.81 17.50
C VAL A 191 1.94 5.09 17.30
N VAL A 192 2.60 4.30 16.44
CA VAL A 192 4.01 4.53 16.09
C VAL A 192 4.09 5.74 15.16
N VAL A 193 4.77 6.80 15.61
CA VAL A 193 4.92 8.06 14.87
C VAL A 193 6.15 8.00 13.98
N SER A 194 7.24 7.48 14.50
CA SER A 194 8.51 7.37 13.77
C SER A 194 9.35 6.28 14.41
N VAL A 195 10.24 5.71 13.63
CA VAL A 195 11.19 4.71 14.10
C VAL A 195 12.59 5.23 13.93
N TYR A 196 13.44 4.99 14.91
CA TYR A 196 14.85 5.34 14.87
C TYR A 196 15.66 4.05 14.89
N ASP A 197 16.59 3.97 13.95
CA ASP A 197 17.53 2.86 13.86
C ASP A 197 18.91 3.40 13.50
N ASN A 198 19.89 3.15 14.38
CA ASN A 198 21.30 3.44 14.18
C ASN A 198 21.61 4.83 13.57
N GLY A 199 20.84 5.85 13.97
CA GLY A 199 21.03 7.23 13.53
C GLY A 199 20.11 7.74 12.44
N THR A 200 19.39 6.83 11.77
CA THR A 200 18.40 7.16 10.76
C THR A 200 17.00 7.16 11.37
N VAL A 201 16.14 8.06 10.87
CA VAL A 201 14.73 8.15 11.27
C VAL A 201 13.88 7.72 10.08
N PHE A 202 13.04 6.73 10.31
CA PHE A 202 12.06 6.23 9.35
C PHE A 202 10.66 6.69 9.70
N SER A 203 9.89 7.03 8.67
CA SER A 203 8.44 7.14 8.77
C SER A 203 7.82 5.74 8.89
N PRO A 204 6.65 5.61 9.53
CA PRO A 204 5.99 4.31 9.71
C PRO A 204 5.62 3.65 8.38
N GLU A 205 5.39 4.43 7.34
CA GLU A 205 5.05 3.94 5.99
C GLU A 205 6.15 3.04 5.39
N VAL A 206 7.42 3.29 5.73
CA VAL A 206 8.54 2.46 5.24
C VAL A 206 8.45 1.03 5.77
N LEU A 207 7.88 0.84 6.96
CA LEU A 207 7.69 -0.49 7.54
C LEU A 207 6.55 -1.28 6.90
N ASP A 208 5.60 -0.58 6.26
CA ASP A 208 4.46 -1.21 5.59
C ASP A 208 4.81 -1.68 4.17
N LEU A 209 6.03 -1.42 3.70
CA LEU A 209 6.48 -1.88 2.39
C LEU A 209 6.66 -3.41 2.40
N THR A 210 5.89 -4.07 1.54
CA THR A 210 5.98 -5.51 1.31
C THR A 210 7.07 -5.83 0.29
N GLU A 211 7.53 -7.07 0.28
CA GLU A 211 8.50 -7.55 -0.71
C GLU A 211 7.89 -7.58 -2.11
N ASP A 212 6.59 -7.84 -2.21
CA ASP A 212 5.83 -7.82 -3.47
C ASP A 212 5.87 -6.44 -4.14
N ASP A 213 5.68 -5.37 -3.37
CA ASP A 213 5.76 -3.98 -3.87
C ASP A 213 7.15 -3.65 -4.44
N LEU A 214 8.21 -4.22 -3.84
CA LEU A 214 9.58 -4.06 -4.33
C LEU A 214 9.80 -4.84 -5.63
N MET A 215 9.26 -6.06 -5.72
CA MET A 215 9.35 -6.90 -6.91
C MET A 215 8.59 -6.28 -8.10
N GLU A 216 7.42 -5.69 -7.87
CA GLU A 216 6.67 -4.98 -8.93
C GLU A 216 7.45 -3.78 -9.46
N LYS A 217 8.01 -2.95 -8.56
CA LYS A 217 8.84 -1.81 -8.96
C LYS A 217 10.08 -2.27 -9.72
N PHE A 218 10.73 -3.34 -9.26
CA PHE A 218 11.88 -3.91 -9.95
C PHE A 218 11.54 -4.43 -11.35
N ARG A 219 10.44 -5.19 -11.50
CA ARG A 219 9.93 -5.67 -12.79
C ARG A 219 9.59 -4.51 -13.74
N SER A 220 8.93 -3.46 -13.23
CA SER A 220 8.60 -2.29 -14.05
C SER A 220 9.86 -1.56 -14.53
N TRP A 221 10.89 -1.48 -13.69
CA TRP A 221 12.17 -0.88 -14.06
C TRP A 221 12.90 -1.71 -15.11
N LEU A 222 12.95 -3.03 -14.95
CA LEU A 222 13.52 -3.93 -15.97
C LEU A 222 12.80 -3.79 -17.32
N SER A 223 11.47 -3.74 -17.32
CA SER A 223 10.66 -3.51 -18.54
C SER A 223 10.98 -2.18 -19.22
N ASN A 224 11.22 -1.12 -18.44
CA ASN A 224 11.63 0.18 -18.98
C ASN A 224 13.04 0.12 -19.57
N VAL A 225 13.98 -0.57 -18.92
CA VAL A 225 15.34 -0.75 -19.45
C VAL A 225 15.34 -1.59 -20.71
N THR A 226 14.58 -2.69 -20.77
CA THR A 226 14.49 -3.55 -21.96
C THR A 226 13.83 -2.83 -23.12
N SER A 227 12.76 -2.05 -22.88
CA SER A 227 12.13 -1.26 -23.94
C SER A 227 13.05 -0.16 -24.50
N LEU A 228 13.86 0.47 -23.66
CA LEU A 228 14.87 1.44 -24.10
C LEU A 228 15.97 0.78 -24.94
N SER A 229 16.53 -0.35 -24.50
CA SER A 229 17.59 -1.03 -25.26
C SER A 229 17.07 -1.60 -26.59
N LEU A 230 15.82 -2.08 -26.64
CA LEU A 230 15.16 -2.47 -27.88
C LEU A 230 15.03 -1.30 -28.86
N ALA A 231 14.65 -0.11 -28.38
CA ALA A 231 14.54 1.08 -29.23
C ALA A 231 15.89 1.55 -29.79
N VAL A 232 16.97 1.42 -29.00
CA VAL A 232 18.33 1.79 -29.41
C VAL A 232 19.00 0.68 -30.25
N SER A 233 18.35 -0.48 -30.41
CA SER A 233 18.90 -1.66 -31.09
C SER A 233 20.24 -2.15 -30.52
N PHE A 234 20.46 -1.91 -29.22
CA PHE A 234 21.67 -2.34 -28.53
C PHE A 234 21.41 -3.65 -27.77
N PRO A 235 22.15 -4.74 -28.06
CA PRO A 235 21.90 -6.06 -27.49
C PRO A 235 22.43 -6.13 -26.05
N THR A 236 21.58 -5.77 -25.08
CA THR A 236 21.80 -6.09 -23.66
C THR A 236 21.32 -7.51 -23.36
N LEU A 237 21.81 -8.15 -22.29
CA LEU A 237 21.42 -9.51 -21.89
C LEU A 237 19.89 -9.65 -21.77
N ALA A 238 19.23 -8.64 -21.21
CA ALA A 238 17.78 -8.64 -21.05
C ALA A 238 17.00 -8.35 -22.37
N ALA A 239 17.63 -7.77 -23.39
CA ALA A 239 16.94 -7.41 -24.65
C ALA A 239 17.26 -8.32 -25.82
N ALA A 240 18.41 -9.01 -25.80
CA ALA A 240 18.81 -9.96 -26.85
C ALA A 240 17.70 -10.96 -27.22
N PRO A 241 17.06 -11.70 -26.27
CA PRO A 241 15.99 -12.64 -26.63
C PRO A 241 14.78 -11.92 -27.26
N HIS A 242 14.40 -10.76 -26.72
CA HIS A 242 13.28 -9.98 -27.24
C HIS A 242 13.55 -9.40 -28.65
N MET A 243 14.81 -9.12 -29.01
CA MET A 243 15.18 -8.69 -30.37
C MET A 243 14.92 -9.80 -31.40
N PHE A 244 15.35 -11.03 -31.11
CA PHE A 244 15.14 -12.18 -31.98
C PHE A 244 13.65 -12.52 -32.11
N ILE A 245 12.92 -12.51 -30.99
CA ILE A 245 11.47 -12.78 -30.99
C ILE A 245 10.72 -11.70 -31.78
N ASN A 246 11.09 -10.42 -31.66
CA ASN A 246 10.44 -9.35 -32.43
C ASN A 246 10.73 -9.46 -33.93
N ALA A 247 11.97 -9.75 -34.32
CA ALA A 247 12.31 -10.01 -35.72
C ALA A 247 11.48 -11.18 -36.27
N TYR A 248 11.38 -12.27 -35.50
CA TYR A 248 10.55 -13.42 -35.85
C TYR A 248 9.06 -13.06 -35.98
N LYS A 249 8.51 -12.28 -35.04
CA LYS A 249 7.12 -11.77 -35.10
C LYS A 249 6.87 -10.91 -36.35
N THR A 250 7.81 -10.05 -36.74
CA THR A 250 7.66 -9.25 -37.97
C THR A 250 7.64 -10.11 -39.23
N ALA A 251 8.54 -11.10 -39.34
CA ALA A 251 8.55 -12.03 -40.46
C ALA A 251 7.26 -12.89 -40.52
N LEU A 252 6.79 -13.37 -39.37
CA LEU A 252 5.52 -14.09 -39.25
C LEU A 252 4.32 -13.23 -39.67
N SER A 253 4.27 -11.97 -39.24
CA SER A 253 3.17 -11.07 -39.59
C SER A 253 3.05 -10.85 -41.10
N LEU A 254 4.19 -10.77 -41.80
CA LEU A 254 4.24 -10.67 -43.26
C LEU A 254 3.79 -11.97 -43.94
N ALA A 255 4.20 -13.13 -43.42
CA ALA A 255 3.81 -14.43 -43.97
C ALA A 255 2.33 -14.77 -43.74
N VAL A 256 1.72 -14.26 -42.66
CA VAL A 256 0.28 -14.33 -42.44
C VAL A 256 -0.46 -13.42 -43.43
N ALA A 257 0.01 -12.19 -43.64
CA ALA A 257 -0.64 -11.24 -44.55
C ALA A 257 -0.54 -11.64 -46.04
N THR A 258 0.55 -12.30 -46.43
CA THR A 258 0.81 -12.71 -47.84
C THR A 258 0.45 -14.17 -48.13
N GLU A 259 -0.14 -14.88 -47.16
CA GLU A 259 -0.48 -16.31 -47.20
C GLU A 259 0.70 -17.26 -47.49
N TYR A 260 1.92 -16.76 -47.66
CA TYR A 260 3.13 -17.53 -47.94
C TYR A 260 3.49 -18.49 -46.79
N THR A 261 3.64 -19.78 -47.10
CA THR A 261 3.90 -20.84 -46.12
C THR A 261 5.39 -21.09 -45.93
N PHE A 262 5.81 -21.19 -44.66
CA PHE A 262 7.13 -21.62 -44.25
C PHE A 262 6.98 -22.57 -43.05
N PRO A 263 7.91 -23.51 -42.82
CA PRO A 263 7.71 -24.61 -41.87
C PRO A 263 7.45 -24.16 -40.43
N GLN A 264 8.00 -23.02 -39.98
CA GLN A 264 7.70 -22.47 -38.65
C GLN A 264 6.45 -21.54 -38.61
N ALA A 265 5.89 -21.12 -39.75
CA ALA A 265 4.61 -20.38 -39.84
C ALA A 265 3.40 -21.30 -39.93
N GLU A 266 3.57 -22.51 -40.45
CA GLU A 266 2.49 -23.49 -40.57
C GLU A 266 1.87 -23.78 -39.21
N LYS A 267 2.70 -23.99 -38.19
CA LYS A 267 2.27 -24.14 -36.79
C LYS A 267 1.36 -22.99 -36.35
N ILE A 268 1.77 -21.74 -36.59
CA ILE A 268 0.99 -20.55 -36.17
C ILE A 268 -0.27 -20.36 -37.02
N LYS A 269 -0.23 -20.70 -38.31
CA LYS A 269 -1.42 -20.69 -39.19
C LYS A 269 -2.43 -21.77 -38.80
N GLU A 270 -1.98 -22.91 -38.29
CA GLU A 270 -2.85 -23.94 -37.71
C GLU A 270 -3.47 -23.50 -36.38
N TYR A 271 -2.69 -22.86 -35.51
CA TYR A 271 -3.20 -22.28 -34.25
C TYR A 271 -4.19 -21.14 -34.48
N LEU A 272 -4.03 -20.35 -35.55
CA LEU A 272 -4.98 -19.28 -35.91
C LEU A 272 -6.27 -19.80 -36.55
N LYS A 273 -6.26 -20.99 -37.15
CA LYS A 273 -7.45 -21.61 -37.76
C LYS A 273 -8.33 -22.33 -36.74
N ASP A 274 -7.73 -22.89 -35.67
CA ASP A 274 -8.44 -23.64 -34.62
C ASP A 274 -8.26 -22.99 -33.22
N PRO A 275 -9.10 -22.02 -32.83
CA PRO A 275 -8.99 -21.34 -31.53
C PRO A 275 -9.31 -22.23 -30.31
N THR A 276 -9.87 -23.42 -30.51
CA THR A 276 -10.22 -24.37 -29.43
C THR A 276 -9.01 -25.17 -28.92
N LYS A 277 -7.94 -25.32 -29.71
CA LYS A 277 -6.68 -25.93 -29.25
C LYS A 277 -5.88 -25.03 -28.30
N PHE A 278 -6.23 -23.75 -28.22
CA PHE A 278 -5.64 -22.77 -27.29
C PHE A 278 -6.17 -22.91 -25.85
N ALA A 279 -7.38 -23.43 -25.65
CA ALA A 279 -8.03 -23.51 -24.33
C ALA A 279 -7.60 -24.73 -23.50
N VAL A 280 -7.16 -25.82 -24.15
CA VAL A 280 -6.76 -27.06 -23.48
C VAL A 280 -5.37 -26.96 -22.85
N ALA A 281 -4.51 -26.05 -23.34
CA ALA A 281 -3.16 -25.84 -22.79
C ALA A 281 -3.13 -24.94 -21.54
N VAL A 282 -4.22 -24.20 -21.24
CA VAL A 282 -4.27 -23.24 -20.11
C VAL A 282 -5.18 -23.73 -18.97
N GLY A 283 -5.89 -24.85 -19.14
CA GLY A 283 -6.86 -25.37 -18.17
C GLY A 283 -6.48 -26.76 -17.68
N GLY A 284 -5.45 -26.85 -16.83
CA GLY A 284 -4.93 -28.11 -16.30
C GLY A 284 -4.64 -28.09 -14.81
N ASP A 285 -5.37 -27.29 -14.02
CA ASP A 285 -5.28 -27.37 -12.55
C ASP A 285 -6.67 -27.18 -11.93
N ALA A 286 -7.37 -28.31 -11.70
CA ALA A 286 -8.43 -28.47 -10.69
C ALA A 286 -9.10 -29.87 -10.75
N ALA A 287 -8.89 -30.67 -9.70
CA ALA A 287 -9.76 -31.72 -9.12
C ALA A 287 -10.12 -32.95 -10.00
N ALA A 288 -10.09 -34.23 -9.58
CA ALA A 288 -9.89 -35.02 -8.35
C ALA A 288 -9.94 -36.53 -8.77
N PRO A 289 -9.98 -37.60 -7.92
CA PRO A 289 -9.63 -37.83 -6.52
C PRO A 289 -8.66 -39.03 -6.31
N ALA A 290 -8.34 -39.31 -5.03
CA ALA A 290 -7.41 -40.31 -4.51
C ALA A 290 -7.84 -41.79 -4.61
N THR A 291 -6.87 -42.69 -4.83
CA THR A 291 -6.75 -44.03 -4.19
C THR A 291 -5.32 -44.60 -4.25
N SER A 292 -4.66 -44.61 -3.08
CA SER A 292 -3.70 -45.58 -2.50
C SER A 292 -2.82 -46.52 -3.37
N ALA A 293 -1.51 -46.19 -3.42
CA ALA A 293 -0.30 -46.94 -3.00
C ALA A 293 -0.23 -48.49 -2.96
N LYS A 294 0.80 -49.08 -3.60
CA LYS A 294 1.99 -49.71 -2.95
C LYS A 294 3.06 -50.27 -3.94
N GLU A 295 4.33 -49.88 -3.70
CA GLU A 295 5.63 -50.64 -3.72
C GLU A 295 6.06 -51.44 -4.97
N GLU A 296 7.33 -51.51 -5.44
CA GLU A 296 8.67 -50.97 -5.12
C GLU A 296 9.67 -51.52 -6.20
N LYS A 297 10.66 -50.74 -6.70
CA LYS A 297 12.14 -51.02 -6.77
C LYS A 297 12.93 -50.17 -7.82
N ALA A 298 13.92 -49.43 -7.30
CA ALA A 298 15.30 -49.05 -7.75
C ALA A 298 15.75 -49.23 -9.23
N GLU A 299 16.64 -48.45 -9.87
CA GLU A 299 17.63 -47.40 -9.52
C GLU A 299 18.21 -46.76 -10.82
N GLN A 300 18.76 -45.52 -10.73
CA GLN A 300 19.76 -44.82 -11.61
C GLN A 300 19.41 -44.15 -12.97
N SER A 301 19.44 -42.79 -13.01
CA SER A 301 20.46 -41.92 -13.67
C SER A 301 19.96 -40.48 -14.00
N GLU A 302 20.90 -39.52 -13.88
CA GLU A 302 20.96 -38.05 -14.00
C GLU A 302 19.98 -37.18 -14.87
N PRO A 303 19.97 -35.83 -14.64
CA PRO A 303 18.89 -34.91 -15.02
C PRO A 303 19.15 -34.15 -16.33
N ALA A 304 18.11 -33.94 -17.13
CA ALA A 304 18.03 -32.88 -18.14
C ALA A 304 16.59 -32.78 -18.63
N LYS A 305 15.83 -31.78 -18.15
CA LYS A 305 14.61 -31.18 -18.76
C LYS A 305 13.89 -30.31 -17.72
N GLU A 306 14.31 -29.06 -17.58
CA GLU A 306 13.48 -28.00 -16.94
C GLU A 306 13.51 -26.67 -17.75
N GLU A 307 14.09 -26.62 -18.95
CA GLU A 307 14.21 -25.37 -19.73
C GLU A 307 13.10 -25.16 -20.79
N GLU A 308 12.15 -26.09 -20.96
CA GLU A 308 11.15 -25.98 -22.05
C GLU A 308 9.84 -25.28 -21.63
N GLU A 309 9.46 -25.28 -20.35
CA GLU A 309 8.14 -24.80 -19.91
C GLU A 309 7.99 -23.27 -19.94
N GLU A 310 9.07 -22.50 -19.73
CA GLU A 310 9.00 -21.02 -19.70
C GLU A 310 8.81 -20.41 -21.11
N SER A 311 9.21 -21.13 -22.16
CA SER A 311 9.09 -20.68 -23.55
C SER A 311 7.67 -20.76 -24.10
N ASP A 312 6.85 -21.66 -23.56
CA ASP A 312 5.48 -21.89 -24.01
C ASP A 312 4.50 -20.87 -23.42
N GLU A 313 4.69 -20.44 -22.16
CA GLU A 313 3.85 -19.41 -21.53
C GLU A 313 3.95 -18.04 -22.23
N ASP A 314 5.14 -17.69 -22.72
CA ASP A 314 5.38 -16.45 -23.47
C ASP A 314 4.75 -16.48 -24.88
N LEU A 315 4.68 -17.65 -25.53
CA LEU A 315 3.98 -17.82 -26.81
C LEU A 315 2.46 -17.72 -26.66
N VAL A 316 1.93 -18.19 -25.53
CA VAL A 316 0.52 -18.09 -25.16
C VAL A 316 0.11 -16.63 -24.94
N ALA A 317 0.93 -15.83 -24.26
CA ALA A 317 0.69 -14.40 -24.06
C ALA A 317 0.70 -13.59 -25.37
N VAL A 318 1.51 -13.99 -26.35
CA VAL A 318 1.58 -13.38 -27.69
C VAL A 318 0.31 -13.63 -28.51
N GLY A 319 -0.29 -14.82 -28.41
CA GLY A 319 -1.55 -15.15 -29.08
C GLY A 319 -2.73 -14.28 -28.62
N ILE A 320 -2.83 -14.05 -27.30
CA ILE A 320 -3.93 -13.26 -26.69
C ILE A 320 -3.90 -11.79 -27.15
N LYS A 321 -2.70 -11.20 -27.27
CA LYS A 321 -2.54 -9.80 -27.71
C LYS A 321 -2.85 -9.60 -29.19
N LEU A 322 -2.50 -10.57 -30.04
CA LEU A 322 -2.86 -10.55 -31.47
C LEU A 322 -4.38 -10.70 -31.69
N LEU A 323 -5.04 -11.57 -30.93
CA LEU A 323 -6.49 -11.77 -31.05
C LEU A 323 -7.29 -10.51 -30.65
N THR A 324 -6.81 -9.78 -29.64
CA THR A 324 -7.44 -8.55 -29.15
C THR A 324 -7.34 -7.41 -30.18
N ILE A 325 -6.19 -7.30 -30.87
CA ILE A 325 -5.99 -6.33 -31.96
C ILE A 325 -6.87 -6.68 -33.16
N ALA A 326 -6.96 -7.96 -33.55
CA ALA A 326 -7.82 -8.41 -34.64
C ALA A 326 -9.32 -8.17 -34.38
N SER A 327 -9.79 -8.37 -33.15
CA SER A 327 -11.19 -8.11 -32.75
C SER A 327 -11.55 -6.62 -32.74
N SER A 328 -10.57 -5.72 -32.52
CA SER A 328 -10.77 -4.27 -32.56
C SER A 328 -10.84 -3.71 -33.98
N VAL A 329 -10.09 -4.28 -34.92
CA VAL A 329 -10.08 -3.89 -36.34
C VAL A 329 -11.35 -4.36 -37.05
N GLY A 330 -11.88 -5.53 -36.69
CA GLY A 330 -13.11 -6.09 -37.27
C GLY A 330 -14.41 -5.35 -36.94
N ARG A 331 -14.43 -4.52 -35.88
CA ARG A 331 -15.64 -3.80 -35.45
C ARG A 331 -15.83 -2.43 -36.14
N ASN A 332 -14.78 -1.89 -36.77
CA ASN A 332 -14.80 -0.53 -37.34
C ASN A 332 -15.05 -0.48 -38.86
N SER A 333 -15.06 -1.63 -39.55
CA SER A 333 -15.31 -1.73 -40.99
C SER A 333 -16.79 -1.89 -41.38
N GLY A 334 -17.68 -2.21 -40.42
CA GLY A 334 -19.10 -2.51 -40.67
C GLY A 334 -20.07 -1.32 -40.64
N ARG A 335 -19.60 -0.07 -40.51
CA ARG A 335 -20.48 1.12 -40.37
C ARG A 335 -20.49 2.08 -41.57
N ILE A 336 -19.88 1.72 -42.68
CA ILE A 336 -19.75 2.58 -43.87
C ILE A 336 -20.34 1.86 -45.09
N ALA A 337 -21.67 1.72 -45.15
CA ALA A 337 -22.43 1.54 -46.41
C ALA A 337 -23.95 1.38 -46.15
N LYS A 338 -24.65 2.49 -45.91
CA LYS A 338 -26.05 2.70 -46.36
C LYS A 338 -26.19 4.15 -46.83
N SER A 339 -26.84 4.30 -47.98
CA SER A 339 -26.90 5.43 -48.91
C SER A 339 -27.84 6.60 -48.52
N SER A 340 -27.36 7.83 -48.76
CA SER A 340 -27.98 9.05 -49.40
C SER A 340 -29.27 9.70 -48.81
N PRO A 341 -29.61 11.01 -49.06
CA PRO A 341 -29.08 11.95 -50.08
C PRO A 341 -28.78 13.41 -49.64
N CYS A 342 -28.20 14.16 -50.59
CA CYS A 342 -27.84 15.59 -50.61
C CYS A 342 -28.92 16.59 -50.12
N HIS A 343 -28.51 17.67 -49.44
CA HIS A 343 -28.96 19.07 -49.69
C HIS A 343 -28.07 20.13 -48.99
N SER A 344 -27.71 21.16 -49.77
CA SER A 344 -27.38 22.57 -49.44
C SER A 344 -26.25 22.96 -48.46
N HIS A 345 -25.25 23.66 -49.03
CA HIS A 345 -24.41 24.75 -48.48
C HIS A 345 -25.23 25.84 -47.72
N PRO A 346 -24.66 26.82 -46.94
CA PRO A 346 -23.34 27.45 -47.16
C PRO A 346 -22.56 28.06 -45.93
N GLN A 347 -21.34 28.55 -46.21
CA GLN A 347 -20.53 29.66 -45.60
C GLN A 347 -19.98 29.63 -44.16
N GLY A 348 -18.71 30.06 -44.03
CA GLY A 348 -18.09 30.51 -42.77
C GLY A 348 -16.57 30.73 -42.85
N VAL A 349 -16.16 31.92 -43.32
CA VAL A 349 -14.79 32.44 -43.50
C VAL A 349 -14.11 32.79 -42.16
N ALA A 350 -12.78 32.56 -42.00
CA ALA A 350 -11.77 33.51 -41.46
C ALA A 350 -10.47 32.80 -41.00
N VAL A 351 -9.35 32.93 -41.73
CA VAL A 351 -8.22 33.88 -41.53
C VAL A 351 -7.17 33.41 -40.50
N LEU A 352 -6.06 32.88 -41.04
CA LEU A 352 -4.74 32.80 -40.39
C LEU A 352 -4.15 34.22 -40.24
N LYS A 353 -3.73 34.59 -39.03
CA LYS A 353 -2.83 35.72 -38.79
C LYS A 353 -1.57 35.25 -38.07
N GLN A 354 -0.44 35.35 -38.77
CA GLN A 354 0.91 35.28 -38.22
C GLN A 354 1.19 36.53 -37.37
N THR A 355 1.74 36.36 -36.17
CA THR A 355 2.67 37.34 -35.55
C THR A 355 3.67 36.60 -34.63
N LYS A 356 4.95 36.94 -34.79
CA LYS A 356 6.12 36.74 -33.90
C LYS A 356 6.81 38.12 -33.85
N PRO A 357 7.81 38.41 -32.99
CA PRO A 357 8.20 37.84 -31.68
C PRO A 357 8.48 38.94 -30.61
N ALA A 358 8.73 38.58 -29.35
CA ALA A 358 9.41 39.44 -28.37
C ALA A 358 10.40 38.62 -27.53
N HIS A 359 11.51 39.24 -27.14
CA HIS A 359 12.79 38.59 -26.80
C HIS A 359 13.25 38.91 -25.36
N ARG A 360 13.69 37.85 -24.65
CA ARG A 360 14.69 37.77 -23.52
C ARG A 360 14.29 38.23 -22.11
N PRO A 361 15.03 37.85 -21.02
CA PRO A 361 16.13 36.85 -20.88
C PRO A 361 16.04 35.91 -19.64
N GLY A 362 16.80 34.80 -19.64
CA GLY A 362 17.38 34.25 -18.39
C GLY A 362 17.30 32.73 -18.20
N MET A 363 18.35 32.01 -18.63
CA MET A 363 19.02 30.88 -17.93
C MET A 363 19.88 30.09 -18.92
N PRO A 364 21.23 30.14 -18.83
CA PRO A 364 22.10 29.09 -19.33
C PRO A 364 22.29 28.02 -18.23
N CYS A 365 22.81 26.85 -18.63
CA CYS A 365 23.27 25.73 -17.79
C CYS A 365 22.28 24.56 -17.61
N LEU A 366 22.02 23.81 -18.68
CA LEU A 366 21.69 22.37 -18.55
C LEU A 366 22.40 21.46 -19.55
N TRP A 367 23.40 21.97 -20.27
CA TRP A 367 24.11 21.24 -21.33
C TRP A 367 25.56 20.86 -20.98
N LYS A 368 25.98 21.05 -19.72
CA LYS A 368 27.36 20.80 -19.28
C LYS A 368 27.55 19.68 -18.26
N CYS A 369 26.50 18.94 -17.89
CA CYS A 369 26.65 17.78 -16.98
C CYS A 369 26.66 16.41 -17.67
N VAL A 370 26.36 16.32 -18.97
CA VAL A 370 26.29 15.02 -19.66
C VAL A 370 27.64 14.59 -20.26
N SER A 371 28.66 15.46 -20.27
CA SER A 371 29.97 15.15 -20.89
C SER A 371 31.04 14.64 -19.92
N ASN A 372 30.77 14.48 -18.61
CA ASN A 372 31.81 14.14 -17.62
C ASN A 372 31.59 12.81 -16.88
N PHE A 373 30.74 11.91 -17.40
CA PHE A 373 30.53 10.60 -16.78
C PHE A 373 31.03 9.41 -17.63
N LEU A 374 31.78 9.68 -18.69
CA LEU A 374 32.46 8.66 -19.49
C LEU A 374 33.91 9.13 -19.75
N SER A 375 34.80 8.85 -18.80
CA SER A 375 36.25 8.80 -18.95
C SER A 375 36.83 7.83 -17.94
#